data_AF-A0A974DM76-F1
#
_entry.id   AF-A0A974DM76-F1
#
_cell.length_a   1.000
_cell.length_b   1.000
_cell.length_c   1.000
_cell.angle_alpha   90.00
_cell.angle_beta   90.00
_cell.angle_gamma   90.00
#
_symmetry.space_group_name_H-M   'P 1'
#
loop_
_entity.id
_entity.type
_entity.pdbx_description
1 polymer ?
#
loop_
_entity_poly.entity_id
_entity_poly.type
_entity_poly.pdbx_seq_one_letter_code
_entity_poly.pdbx_strand_id
1 'polypeptide(L)'
;MGVLKLVTYMMFLFNVLIFIGGICLLGVGIWLVTDPDGFQRIVTSNPLLSAGGYILLILGLALSLLGFLGCFGAIRKNKPLLVMFFVLILLFIIVELIGVILALNYQKMVKQEHFLVELQRFYKGDNASEVFSQSWNTIMIALSCCGISGLNDFDNTSHFHEMYPFTPWPDACCRRDDPVSGKILDREKCMQNTPGFTNNQGCFMTVSRGLKKYISISGAICSGVLVTEVFAMFTAICLYYNFD
;
A
#
# COMPACT_ATOMS: atom_id res chain seq x y z
N MET A 1 40.94 2.20 19.88
CA MET A 1 40.50 0.78 20.01
C MET A 1 39.12 0.59 20.64
N GLY A 2 38.72 1.36 21.67
CA GLY A 2 37.39 1.22 22.30
C GLY A 2 36.19 1.52 21.38
N VAL A 3 36.26 2.60 20.60
CA VAL A 3 35.19 3.03 19.69
C VAL A 3 34.89 2.00 18.60
N LEU A 4 35.92 1.39 18.00
CA LEU A 4 35.75 0.37 16.97
C LEU A 4 35.05 -0.89 17.50
N LYS A 5 35.37 -1.29 18.74
CA LYS A 5 34.68 -2.41 19.43
C LYS A 5 33.21 -2.08 19.69
N LEU A 6 32.92 -0.85 20.10
CA LEU A 6 31.54 -0.38 20.31
C LEU A 6 30.74 -0.43 18.99
N VAL A 7 31.29 0.10 17.89
CA VAL A 7 30.64 0.08 16.57
C VAL A 7 30.39 -1.35 16.09
N THR A 8 31.37 -2.25 16.26
CA THR A 8 31.21 -3.67 15.89
C THR A 8 30.09 -4.33 16.68
N TYR A 9 30.01 -4.07 18.00
CA TYR A 9 28.98 -4.65 18.86
C TYR A 9 27.58 -4.10 18.53
N MET A 10 27.47 -2.78 18.32
CA MET A 10 26.21 -2.16 17.91
C MET A 10 25.74 -2.71 16.56
N MET A 11 26.64 -2.78 15.57
CA MET A 11 26.33 -3.34 14.26
C MET A 11 25.87 -4.79 14.36
N PHE A 12 26.54 -5.61 15.18
CA PHE A 12 26.11 -6.98 15.42
C PHE A 12 24.70 -7.04 16.03
N LEU A 13 24.44 -6.28 17.10
CA LEU A 13 23.14 -6.26 17.77
C LEU A 13 22.00 -5.86 16.82
N PHE A 14 22.16 -4.78 16.07
CA PHE A 14 21.15 -4.33 15.10
C PHE A 14 20.91 -5.36 14.00
N ASN A 15 21.96 -5.97 13.45
CA ASN A 15 21.82 -6.99 12.42
C ASN A 15 21.20 -8.30 12.95
N VAL A 16 21.40 -8.67 14.21
CA VAL A 16 20.71 -9.81 14.84
C VAL A 16 19.22 -9.53 14.95
N LEU A 17 18.83 -8.32 15.35
CA LEU A 17 17.42 -7.93 15.42
C LEU A 17 16.77 -7.95 14.02
N ILE A 18 17.46 -7.44 13.00
CA ILE A 18 17.01 -7.50 11.60
C ILE A 18 16.88 -8.94 11.14
N PHE A 19 17.84 -9.80 11.47
CA PHE A 19 17.81 -11.22 11.11
C PHE A 19 16.59 -11.93 11.71
N ILE A 20 16.37 -11.78 13.02
CA ILE A 20 15.23 -12.40 13.72
C ILE A 20 13.92 -11.87 13.13
N GLY A 21 13.81 -10.55 12.92
CA GLY A 21 12.66 -9.94 12.28
C GLY A 21 12.41 -10.48 10.86
N GLY A 22 13.47 -10.64 10.06
CA GLY A 22 13.42 -11.22 8.73
C GLY A 22 12.91 -12.65 8.73
N ILE A 23 13.38 -13.50 9.66
CA ILE A 23 12.92 -14.88 9.79
C ILE A 23 11.45 -14.93 10.24
N CYS A 24 11.03 -14.07 11.17
CA CYS A 24 9.62 -13.95 11.55
C CYS A 24 8.74 -13.54 10.37
N LEU A 25 9.14 -12.52 9.59
CA LEU A 25 8.41 -12.08 8.40
C LEU A 25 8.35 -13.16 7.33
N LEU A 26 9.45 -13.88 7.11
CA LEU A 26 9.49 -15.03 6.20
C LEU A 26 8.51 -16.11 6.66
N GLY A 27 8.50 -16.46 7.95
CA GLY A 27 7.57 -17.44 8.52
C GLY A 27 6.10 -17.04 8.32
N VAL A 28 5.76 -15.77 8.56
CA VAL A 28 4.42 -15.23 8.30
C VAL A 28 4.10 -15.26 6.80
N GLY A 29 5.04 -14.89 5.93
CA GLY A 29 4.87 -14.96 4.49
C GLY A 29 4.63 -16.38 3.99
N ILE A 30 5.37 -17.37 4.51
CA ILE A 30 5.19 -18.78 4.18
C ILE A 30 3.79 -19.19 4.63
N TRP A 31 3.44 -18.91 5.89
CA TRP A 31 2.10 -19.21 6.42
C TRP A 31 1.01 -18.67 5.50
N LEU A 32 1.05 -17.38 5.15
CA LEU A 32 0.03 -16.73 4.30
C LEU A 32 -0.12 -17.37 2.91
N VAL A 33 0.97 -17.89 2.34
CA VAL A 33 0.95 -18.50 1.00
C VAL A 33 0.57 -19.98 1.06
N THR A 34 0.90 -20.69 2.15
CA THR A 34 0.68 -22.13 2.27
C THR A 34 -0.55 -22.53 3.08
N ASP A 35 -1.24 -21.58 3.73
CA ASP A 35 -2.35 -21.88 4.64
C ASP A 35 -3.51 -22.65 3.93
N PRO A 36 -3.75 -23.92 4.31
CA PRO A 36 -4.77 -24.75 3.69
C PRO A 36 -6.21 -24.37 4.12
N ASP A 37 -6.42 -23.62 5.21
CA ASP A 37 -7.73 -23.35 5.80
C ASP A 37 -8.55 -22.24 5.09
N GLY A 38 -8.42 -22.12 3.77
CA GLY A 38 -9.26 -21.24 2.94
C GLY A 38 -8.73 -19.81 2.80
N PHE A 39 -7.75 -19.39 3.59
CA PHE A 39 -7.05 -18.10 3.38
C PHE A 39 -6.36 -18.04 2.03
N GLN A 40 -5.76 -19.14 1.53
CA GLN A 40 -5.21 -19.17 0.16
C GLN A 40 -6.27 -18.86 -0.90
N ARG A 41 -7.54 -19.28 -0.71
CA ARG A 41 -8.63 -18.99 -1.66
C ARG A 41 -9.00 -17.50 -1.65
N ILE A 42 -9.01 -16.89 -0.47
CA ILE A 42 -9.25 -15.44 -0.28
C ILE A 42 -8.06 -14.61 -0.80
N VAL A 43 -6.83 -15.07 -0.57
CA VAL A 43 -5.59 -14.45 -1.04
C VAL A 43 -5.51 -14.53 -2.56
N THR A 44 -5.84 -15.67 -3.17
CA THR A 44 -5.81 -15.84 -4.64
C THR A 44 -6.96 -15.10 -5.33
N SER A 45 -8.13 -14.98 -4.68
CA SER A 45 -9.26 -14.22 -5.22
C SER A 45 -9.04 -12.70 -5.13
N ASN A 46 -8.19 -12.24 -4.23
CA ASN A 46 -7.89 -10.82 -4.03
C ASN A 46 -6.45 -10.52 -4.46
N PRO A 47 -6.21 -9.97 -5.65
CA PRO A 47 -4.86 -9.75 -6.18
C PRO A 47 -3.97 -8.92 -5.24
N LEU A 48 -4.57 -8.03 -4.44
CA LEU A 48 -3.87 -7.25 -3.41
C LEU A 48 -3.32 -8.10 -2.25
N LEU A 49 -4.10 -9.08 -1.76
CA LEU A 49 -3.70 -9.96 -0.67
C LEU A 49 -2.65 -10.97 -1.14
N SER A 50 -2.79 -11.50 -2.35
CA SER A 50 -1.77 -12.33 -3.00
C SER A 50 -0.44 -11.60 -3.10
N ALA A 51 -0.45 -10.38 -3.65
CA ALA A 51 0.76 -9.56 -3.73
C ALA A 51 1.40 -9.32 -2.36
N GLY A 52 0.58 -9.03 -1.33
CA GLY A 52 1.07 -8.83 0.04
C GLY A 52 1.84 -10.03 0.61
N GLY A 53 1.32 -11.26 0.43
CA GLY A 53 1.99 -12.48 0.89
C GLY A 53 3.36 -12.70 0.24
N TYR A 54 3.46 -12.53 -1.09
CA TYR A 54 4.74 -12.65 -1.81
C TYR A 54 5.73 -11.54 -1.45
N ILE A 55 5.24 -10.30 -1.23
CA ILE A 55 6.09 -9.20 -0.77
C ILE A 55 6.70 -9.52 0.60
N LEU A 56 5.91 -10.05 1.53
CA LEU A 56 6.42 -10.46 2.86
C LEU A 56 7.48 -11.56 2.75
N LEU A 57 7.31 -12.53 1.85
CA LEU A 57 8.31 -13.57 1.59
C LEU A 57 9.62 -13.00 1.07
N ILE A 58 9.56 -12.18 0.01
CA ILE A 58 10.75 -11.60 -0.63
C ILE A 58 11.46 -10.67 0.36
N LEU A 59 10.72 -9.80 1.05
CA LEU A 59 11.26 -8.88 2.04
C LEU A 59 11.85 -9.63 3.25
N GLY A 60 11.17 -10.65 3.76
CA GLY A 60 11.66 -11.48 4.86
C GLY A 60 12.95 -12.20 4.52
N LEU A 61 13.05 -12.77 3.31
CA LEU A 61 14.28 -13.41 2.83
C LEU A 61 15.43 -12.40 2.69
N ALA A 62 15.15 -11.25 2.08
CA ALA A 62 16.10 -10.15 1.93
C ALA A 62 16.66 -9.67 3.27
N LEU A 63 15.79 -9.37 4.24
CA LEU A 63 16.17 -8.90 5.57
C LEU A 63 16.95 -9.97 6.35
N SER A 64 16.56 -11.24 6.21
CA SER A 64 17.30 -12.37 6.80
C SER A 64 18.71 -12.46 6.21
N LEU A 65 18.86 -12.33 4.88
CA LEU A 65 20.17 -12.38 4.25
C LEU A 65 21.05 -11.18 4.67
N LEU A 66 20.48 -9.97 4.69
CA LEU A 66 21.15 -8.76 5.17
C LEU A 66 21.64 -8.91 6.61
N GLY A 67 20.75 -9.33 7.53
CA GLY A 67 21.08 -9.52 8.93
C GLY A 67 22.16 -10.59 9.13
N PHE A 68 22.10 -11.70 8.40
CA PHE A 68 23.13 -12.73 8.41
C PHE A 68 24.49 -12.16 7.98
N LEU A 69 24.56 -11.51 6.82
CA LEU A 69 25.80 -10.96 6.28
C LEU A 69 26.40 -9.89 7.18
N GLY A 70 25.56 -9.00 7.74
CA GLY A 70 26.01 -7.97 8.68
C GLY A 70 26.56 -8.56 9.98
N CYS A 71 25.89 -9.57 10.55
CA CYS A 71 26.34 -10.25 11.77
C CYS A 71 27.68 -10.97 11.57
N PHE A 72 27.75 -11.84 10.55
CA PHE A 72 28.93 -12.66 10.30
C PHE A 72 30.09 -11.83 9.76
N GLY A 73 29.83 -10.79 8.96
CA GLY A 73 30.83 -9.83 8.50
C GLY A 73 31.50 -9.09 9.67
N ALA A 74 30.72 -8.63 10.63
CA ALA A 74 31.22 -7.93 11.83
C ALA A 74 32.00 -8.86 12.78
N ILE A 75 31.46 -10.03 13.12
CA ILE A 75 32.11 -10.96 14.09
C ILE A 75 33.36 -11.62 13.49
N ARG A 76 33.26 -12.14 12.26
CA ARG A 76 34.36 -12.88 11.63
C ARG A 76 35.43 -11.96 11.06
N LYS A 77 35.26 -10.64 11.20
CA LYS A 77 36.11 -9.61 10.58
C LYS A 77 36.35 -9.89 9.09
N ASN A 78 35.34 -10.41 8.41
CA ASN A 78 35.49 -10.97 7.07
C ASN A 78 35.14 -9.91 6.01
N LYS A 79 36.17 -9.31 5.42
CA LYS A 79 36.07 -8.23 4.41
C LYS A 79 35.09 -8.52 3.27
N PRO A 80 35.15 -9.65 2.54
CA PRO A 80 34.20 -9.94 1.46
C PRO A 80 32.74 -10.03 1.94
N LEU A 81 32.46 -10.55 3.14
CA LEU A 81 31.09 -10.56 3.68
C LEU A 81 30.57 -9.14 3.93
N LEU A 82 31.44 -8.26 4.42
CA LEU A 82 31.14 -6.85 4.65
C LEU A 82 30.91 -6.09 3.35
N VAL A 83 31.66 -6.42 2.29
CA VAL A 83 31.43 -5.90 0.93
C VAL A 83 30.09 -6.39 0.38
N MET A 84 29.73 -7.66 0.54
CA MET A 84 28.42 -8.15 0.11
C MET A 84 27.28 -7.46 0.85
N PHE A 85 27.42 -7.27 2.17
CA PHE A 85 26.47 -6.49 2.98
C PHE A 85 26.30 -5.06 2.44
N PHE A 86 27.42 -4.38 2.14
CA PHE A 86 27.41 -3.04 1.57
C PHE A 86 26.70 -2.98 0.20
N VAL A 87 27.02 -3.92 -0.70
CA VAL A 87 26.42 -3.99 -2.03
C VAL A 87 24.92 -4.25 -1.93
N LEU A 88 24.47 -5.12 -1.04
CA LEU A 88 23.04 -5.36 -0.85
C LEU A 88 22.31 -4.12 -0.35
N ILE A 89 22.84 -3.40 0.65
CA ILE A 89 22.22 -2.14 1.10
C ILE A 89 22.16 -1.12 -0.03
N LEU A 90 23.23 -1.00 -0.82
CA LEU A 90 23.24 -0.11 -1.98
C LEU A 90 22.11 -0.46 -2.98
N LEU A 91 21.83 -1.75 -3.19
CA LEU A 91 20.72 -2.18 -4.03
C LEU A 91 19.36 -1.81 -3.42
N PHE A 92 19.18 -1.89 -2.10
CA PHE A 92 17.96 -1.42 -1.44
C PHE A 92 17.74 0.08 -1.65
N ILE A 93 18.76 0.91 -1.44
CA ILE A 93 18.69 2.35 -1.71
C ILE A 93 18.24 2.61 -3.16
N ILE A 94 18.80 1.89 -4.13
CA ILE A 94 18.42 2.06 -5.55
C ILE A 94 16.93 1.70 -5.76
N VAL A 95 16.46 0.59 -5.18
CA VAL A 95 15.05 0.17 -5.27
C VAL A 95 14.13 1.20 -4.59
N GLU A 96 14.51 1.72 -3.43
CA GLU A 96 13.76 2.77 -2.74
C GLU A 96 13.65 4.05 -3.57
N LEU A 97 14.76 4.50 -4.17
CA LEU A 97 14.78 5.68 -5.02
C LEU A 97 13.90 5.50 -6.26
N ILE A 98 13.95 4.33 -6.91
CA ILE A 98 13.04 4.00 -8.02
C ILE A 98 11.59 4.05 -7.55
N GLY A 99 11.29 3.45 -6.39
CA GLY A 99 9.95 3.48 -5.79
C GLY A 99 9.44 4.90 -5.53
N VAL A 100 10.28 5.78 -4.98
CA VAL A 100 9.96 7.19 -4.75
C VAL A 100 9.68 7.92 -6.06
N ILE A 101 10.54 7.74 -7.07
CA ILE A 101 10.36 8.38 -8.40
C ILE A 101 9.05 7.92 -9.05
N LEU A 102 8.77 6.61 -9.03
CA LEU A 102 7.52 6.06 -9.54
C LEU A 102 6.32 6.62 -8.79
N ALA A 103 6.34 6.63 -7.46
CA ALA A 103 5.26 7.16 -6.64
C ALA A 103 4.97 8.64 -6.96
N LEU A 104 6.01 9.48 -7.10
CA LEU A 104 5.86 10.89 -7.47
C LEU A 104 5.30 11.07 -8.89
N ASN A 105 5.70 10.21 -9.83
CA ASN A 105 5.18 10.26 -11.19
C ASN A 105 3.71 9.82 -11.25
N TYR A 106 3.35 8.72 -10.57
CA TYR A 106 1.95 8.29 -10.50
C TYR A 106 1.06 9.35 -9.88
N GLN A 107 1.50 10.05 -8.83
CA GLN A 107 0.75 11.18 -8.26
C GLN A 107 0.47 12.29 -9.28
N LYS A 108 1.37 12.53 -10.23
CA LYS A 108 1.17 13.54 -11.30
C LYS A 108 0.19 13.05 -12.38
N MET A 109 0.11 11.74 -12.61
CA MET A 109 -0.74 11.14 -13.63
C MET A 109 -2.18 10.93 -13.16
N VAL A 110 -2.41 10.80 -11.85
CA VAL A 110 -3.75 10.66 -11.25
C VAL A 110 -4.49 12.00 -11.34
N LYS A 111 -5.17 12.24 -12.46
CA LYS A 111 -6.05 13.39 -12.67
C LYS A 111 -7.51 12.99 -12.52
N GLN A 112 -8.26 13.78 -11.77
CA GLN A 112 -9.69 13.60 -11.52
C GLN A 112 -10.49 13.40 -12.82
N GLU A 113 -10.16 14.15 -13.88
CA GLU A 113 -10.84 14.10 -15.17
C GLU A 113 -10.78 12.74 -15.86
N HIS A 114 -9.64 12.03 -15.78
CA HIS A 114 -9.52 10.69 -16.38
C HIS A 114 -10.45 9.68 -15.70
N PHE A 115 -10.52 9.72 -14.36
CA PHE A 115 -11.43 8.86 -13.61
C PHE A 115 -12.89 9.22 -13.87
N LEU A 116 -13.20 10.51 -14.09
CA LEU A 116 -14.55 10.95 -14.41
C LEU A 116 -15.02 10.37 -15.74
N VAL A 117 -14.19 10.50 -16.78
CA VAL A 117 -14.48 9.94 -18.10
C VAL A 117 -14.64 8.43 -18.05
N GLU A 118 -13.78 7.72 -17.31
CA GLU A 118 -13.90 6.27 -17.15
C GLU A 118 -15.17 5.87 -16.37
N LEU A 119 -15.49 6.57 -15.28
CA LEU A 119 -16.71 6.32 -14.51
C LEU A 119 -17.93 6.51 -15.41
N GLN A 120 -18.04 7.65 -16.09
CA GLN A 120 -19.18 7.96 -16.97
C GLN A 120 -19.33 6.96 -18.10
N ARG A 121 -18.24 6.42 -18.63
CA ARG A 121 -18.26 5.50 -19.77
C ARG A 121 -18.54 4.04 -19.39
N PHE A 122 -18.00 3.57 -18.27
CA PHE A 122 -17.98 2.13 -17.95
C PHE A 122 -18.85 1.73 -16.77
N TYR A 123 -19.34 2.68 -15.98
CA TYR A 123 -20.19 2.37 -14.84
C TYR A 123 -21.63 2.07 -15.29
N LYS A 124 -22.15 0.89 -14.91
CA LYS A 124 -23.43 0.34 -15.35
C LYS A 124 -24.49 0.23 -14.26
N GLY A 125 -24.24 0.79 -13.07
CA GLY A 125 -25.21 0.79 -11.96
C GLY A 125 -25.04 -0.33 -10.94
N ASP A 126 -25.96 -0.38 -9.98
CA ASP A 126 -25.85 -1.21 -8.78
C ASP A 126 -25.91 -2.73 -9.06
N ASN A 127 -26.71 -3.14 -10.04
CA ASN A 127 -26.96 -4.55 -10.36
C ASN A 127 -25.98 -5.14 -11.38
N ALA A 128 -24.93 -4.41 -11.76
CA ALA A 128 -23.97 -4.87 -12.74
C ALA A 128 -23.07 -5.99 -12.17
N SER A 129 -22.84 -7.03 -12.98
CA SER A 129 -21.93 -8.14 -12.63
C SER A 129 -20.46 -7.83 -12.92
N GLU A 130 -20.17 -6.70 -13.58
CA GLU A 130 -18.82 -6.29 -13.94
C GLU A 130 -18.05 -5.78 -12.72
N VAL A 131 -16.81 -6.24 -12.58
CA VAL A 131 -15.91 -5.89 -11.47
C VAL A 131 -15.73 -4.38 -11.34
N PHE A 132 -15.72 -3.63 -12.45
CA PHE A 132 -15.60 -2.18 -12.44
C PHE A 132 -16.74 -1.50 -11.68
N SER A 133 -17.99 -1.84 -12.00
CA SER A 133 -19.17 -1.25 -11.35
C SER A 133 -19.29 -1.69 -9.89
N GLN A 134 -19.01 -2.97 -9.59
CA GLN A 134 -19.01 -3.48 -8.22
C GLN A 134 -17.94 -2.80 -7.35
N SER A 135 -16.76 -2.56 -7.90
CA SER A 135 -15.67 -1.86 -7.21
C SER A 135 -16.08 -0.42 -6.89
N TRP A 136 -16.68 0.28 -7.86
CA TRP A 136 -17.20 1.63 -7.63
C TRP A 136 -18.32 1.68 -6.58
N ASN A 137 -19.26 0.74 -6.60
CA ASN A 137 -20.30 0.64 -5.56
C ASN A 137 -19.67 0.45 -4.18
N THR A 138 -18.69 -0.44 -4.09
CA THR A 138 -17.95 -0.71 -2.84
C THR A 138 -17.24 0.55 -2.36
N ILE A 139 -16.56 1.29 -3.25
CA ILE A 139 -15.88 2.54 -2.91
C ILE A 139 -16.87 3.60 -2.41
N MET A 140 -17.97 3.82 -3.14
CA MET A 140 -18.99 4.81 -2.79
C MET A 140 -19.63 4.51 -1.43
N ILE A 141 -19.97 3.25 -1.19
CA ILE A 141 -20.57 2.77 0.05
C ILE A 141 -19.57 2.85 1.22
N ALA A 142 -18.38 2.25 1.07
CA ALA A 142 -17.39 2.15 2.14
C ALA A 142 -16.81 3.50 2.57
N LEU A 143 -16.67 4.44 1.63
CA LEU A 143 -16.15 5.79 1.90
C LEU A 143 -17.25 6.83 2.09
N SER A 144 -18.53 6.44 2.00
CA SER A 144 -19.68 7.34 2.12
C SER A 144 -19.55 8.56 1.20
N CYS A 145 -19.26 8.32 -0.08
CA CYS A 145 -19.08 9.32 -1.13
C CYS A 145 -19.88 8.90 -2.37
N CYS A 146 -19.98 9.80 -3.37
CA CYS A 146 -20.70 9.51 -4.61
C CYS A 146 -19.95 10.08 -5.81
N GLY A 147 -19.82 9.26 -6.86
CA GLY A 147 -19.10 9.64 -8.08
C GLY A 147 -17.63 9.98 -7.85
N ILE A 148 -17.01 10.61 -8.83
CA ILE A 148 -15.66 11.18 -8.72
C ILE A 148 -15.69 12.51 -7.98
N SER A 149 -16.50 13.44 -8.48
CA SER A 149 -16.67 14.82 -8.05
C SER A 149 -17.96 15.01 -7.24
N GLY A 150 -18.98 14.20 -7.49
CA GLY A 150 -20.25 14.22 -6.77
C GLY A 150 -21.40 13.58 -7.57
N LEU A 151 -22.63 13.82 -7.12
CA LEU A 151 -23.85 13.28 -7.74
C LEU A 151 -24.01 13.62 -9.24
N ASN A 152 -23.54 14.81 -9.64
CA ASN A 152 -23.65 15.32 -11.00
C ASN A 152 -22.83 14.52 -12.03
N ASP A 153 -21.96 13.61 -11.59
CA ASP A 153 -21.17 12.78 -12.51
C ASP A 153 -22.05 11.75 -13.24
N PHE A 154 -23.24 11.44 -12.71
CA PHE A 154 -24.23 10.54 -13.30
C PHE A 154 -25.27 11.27 -14.17
N ASP A 155 -24.86 12.39 -14.78
CA ASP A 155 -25.72 13.16 -15.68
C ASP A 155 -26.08 12.40 -16.97
N ASN A 156 -26.79 13.09 -17.87
CA ASN A 156 -27.28 12.55 -19.13
C ASN A 156 -26.18 12.06 -20.08
N THR A 157 -24.91 12.38 -19.83
CA THR A 157 -23.77 11.91 -20.63
C THR A 157 -23.20 10.58 -20.14
N SER A 158 -23.60 10.14 -18.94
CA SER A 158 -23.16 8.90 -18.35
C SER A 158 -23.91 7.68 -18.93
N HIS A 159 -23.19 6.58 -19.13
CA HIS A 159 -23.76 5.28 -19.50
C HIS A 159 -24.75 4.76 -18.44
N PHE A 160 -24.60 5.17 -17.18
CA PHE A 160 -25.57 4.88 -16.13
C PHE A 160 -26.94 5.48 -16.45
N HIS A 161 -26.99 6.76 -16.83
CA HIS A 161 -28.24 7.43 -17.15
C HIS A 161 -28.91 6.82 -18.40
N GLU A 162 -28.13 6.40 -19.39
CA GLU A 162 -28.66 5.68 -20.56
C GLU A 162 -29.40 4.40 -20.16
N MET A 163 -28.86 3.66 -19.19
CA MET A 163 -29.48 2.42 -18.69
C MET A 163 -30.64 2.67 -17.71
N TYR A 164 -30.57 3.74 -16.91
CA TYR A 164 -31.55 4.08 -15.88
C TYR A 164 -32.03 5.54 -15.97
N PRO A 165 -32.80 5.91 -17.01
CA PRO A 165 -33.12 7.32 -17.31
C PRO A 165 -33.96 8.02 -16.24
N PHE A 166 -34.67 7.26 -15.41
CA PHE A 166 -35.51 7.79 -14.32
C PHE A 166 -34.82 7.76 -12.95
N THR A 167 -33.56 7.34 -12.88
CA THR A 167 -32.81 7.25 -11.63
C THR A 167 -31.66 8.26 -11.68
N PRO A 168 -31.62 9.26 -10.79
CA PRO A 168 -30.67 10.37 -10.91
C PRO A 168 -29.23 9.97 -10.53
N TRP A 169 -29.04 8.96 -9.68
CA TRP A 169 -27.75 8.36 -9.31
C TRP A 169 -27.96 6.97 -8.69
N PRO A 170 -26.90 6.15 -8.56
CA PRO A 170 -26.99 4.79 -8.01
C PRO A 170 -27.38 4.76 -6.53
N ASP A 171 -28.03 3.67 -6.10
CA ASP A 171 -28.36 3.41 -4.69
C ASP A 171 -27.08 3.33 -3.82
N ALA A 172 -25.92 3.00 -4.40
CA ALA A 172 -24.62 3.08 -3.73
C ALA A 172 -24.25 4.48 -3.19
N CYS A 173 -24.83 5.55 -3.75
CA CYS A 173 -24.66 6.92 -3.25
C CYS A 173 -25.56 7.26 -2.06
N CYS A 174 -26.50 6.38 -1.70
CA CYS A 174 -27.37 6.57 -0.55
C CYS A 174 -26.69 6.21 0.76
N ARG A 175 -27.02 6.95 1.81
CA ARG A 175 -26.49 6.71 3.15
C ARG A 175 -27.08 5.44 3.76
N ARG A 176 -26.23 4.70 4.46
CA ARG A 176 -26.56 3.45 5.14
C ARG A 176 -26.33 3.58 6.64
N ASP A 177 -27.02 2.76 7.41
CA ASP A 177 -26.81 2.66 8.87
C ASP A 177 -25.39 2.20 9.22
N ASP A 178 -24.84 1.33 8.39
CA ASP A 178 -23.47 0.83 8.46
C ASP A 178 -22.85 0.79 7.05
N PRO A 179 -21.63 1.29 6.84
CA PRO A 179 -20.99 1.35 5.52
C PRO A 179 -20.61 -0.01 4.92
N VAL A 180 -20.65 -1.12 5.66
CA VAL A 180 -20.18 -2.43 5.18
C VAL A 180 -21.32 -3.43 5.03
N SER A 181 -22.32 -3.35 5.89
CA SER A 181 -23.42 -4.31 6.00
C SER A 181 -24.80 -3.66 6.18
N GLY A 182 -24.85 -2.34 6.28
CA GLY A 182 -26.07 -1.59 6.56
C GLY A 182 -27.04 -1.53 5.39
N LYS A 183 -28.32 -1.50 5.71
CA LYS A 183 -29.37 -1.17 4.76
C LYS A 183 -29.36 0.34 4.48
N ILE A 184 -29.93 0.71 3.34
CA ILE A 184 -30.17 2.11 3.01
C ILE A 184 -31.18 2.66 4.02
N LEU A 185 -30.87 3.80 4.62
CA LEU A 185 -31.70 4.46 5.64
C LEU A 185 -33.10 4.76 5.10
N ASP A 186 -33.15 5.49 3.99
CA ASP A 186 -34.39 5.85 3.31
C ASP A 186 -34.08 6.13 1.83
N ARG A 187 -34.54 5.22 0.96
CA ARG A 187 -34.27 5.30 -0.47
C ARG A 187 -34.99 6.50 -1.12
N GLU A 188 -36.21 6.80 -0.71
CA GLU A 188 -37.00 7.85 -1.32
C GLU A 188 -36.42 9.22 -1.00
N LYS A 189 -36.07 9.46 0.27
CA LYS A 189 -35.37 10.68 0.69
C LYS A 189 -34.00 10.82 0.04
N CYS A 190 -33.29 9.71 -0.16
CA CYS A 190 -32.03 9.71 -0.88
C CYS A 190 -32.20 10.21 -2.32
N MET A 191 -33.17 9.69 -3.07
CA MET A 191 -33.43 10.07 -4.46
C MET A 191 -33.91 11.51 -4.64
N GLN A 192 -34.43 12.12 -3.56
CA GLN A 192 -34.78 13.54 -3.50
C GLN A 192 -33.61 14.44 -3.06
N ASN A 193 -32.39 13.89 -2.89
CA ASN A 193 -31.21 14.59 -2.37
C ASN A 193 -31.46 15.24 -1.00
N THR A 194 -32.22 14.56 -0.13
CA THR A 194 -32.52 15.07 1.21
C THR A 194 -31.24 15.08 2.07
N PRO A 195 -30.91 16.21 2.73
CA PRO A 195 -29.75 16.28 3.61
C PRO A 195 -29.77 15.17 4.67
N GLY A 196 -28.65 14.45 4.81
CA GLY A 196 -28.51 13.34 5.76
C GLY A 196 -28.84 11.96 5.20
N PHE A 197 -29.45 11.85 4.02
CA PHE A 197 -29.77 10.57 3.36
C PHE A 197 -28.92 10.28 2.11
N THR A 198 -28.21 11.28 1.60
CA THR A 198 -27.38 11.19 0.37
C THR A 198 -25.94 11.58 0.64
N ASN A 199 -24.99 10.88 0.02
CA ASN A 199 -23.57 11.17 0.11
C ASN A 199 -23.14 12.15 -1.00
N ASN A 200 -23.15 13.46 -0.73
CA ASN A 200 -22.94 14.47 -1.77
C ASN A 200 -21.47 14.77 -2.09
N GLN A 201 -20.54 14.22 -1.31
CA GLN A 201 -19.11 14.43 -1.49
C GLN A 201 -18.53 13.50 -2.56
N GLY A 202 -17.69 14.04 -3.45
CA GLY A 202 -16.97 13.25 -4.45
C GLY A 202 -15.97 12.26 -3.83
N CYS A 203 -15.89 11.05 -4.40
CA CYS A 203 -14.96 10.03 -3.91
C CYS A 203 -13.51 10.38 -4.18
N PHE A 204 -13.18 11.10 -5.26
CA PHE A 204 -11.79 11.46 -5.58
C PHE A 204 -11.15 12.30 -4.47
N MET A 205 -11.86 13.31 -3.98
CA MET A 205 -11.38 14.16 -2.89
C MET A 205 -11.32 13.42 -1.56
N THR A 206 -12.29 12.54 -1.29
CA THR A 206 -12.35 11.73 -0.07
C THR A 206 -11.17 10.75 -0.01
N VAL A 207 -10.96 9.98 -1.09
CA VAL A 207 -9.83 9.06 -1.26
C VAL A 207 -8.51 9.83 -1.18
N SER A 208 -8.37 10.92 -1.95
CA SER A 208 -7.13 11.71 -1.97
C SER A 208 -6.76 12.27 -0.59
N ARG A 209 -7.75 12.73 0.19
CA ARG A 209 -7.52 13.21 1.55
C ARG A 209 -7.07 12.10 2.48
N GLY A 210 -7.70 10.92 2.39
CA GLY A 210 -7.30 9.72 3.12
C GLY A 210 -5.88 9.30 2.78
N LEU A 211 -5.59 9.13 1.49
CA LEU A 211 -4.28 8.73 0.98
C LEU A 211 -3.17 9.71 1.37
N LYS A 212 -3.40 11.03 1.32
CA LYS A 212 -2.40 12.04 1.72
C LYS A 212 -1.88 11.82 3.14
N LYS A 213 -2.74 11.40 4.07
CA LYS A 213 -2.33 11.08 5.45
C LYS A 213 -1.36 9.89 5.48
N TYR A 214 -1.67 8.82 4.77
CA TYR A 214 -0.81 7.63 4.70
C TYR A 214 0.48 7.88 3.93
N ILE A 215 0.43 8.65 2.84
CA ILE A 215 1.60 9.07 2.06
C ILE A 215 2.58 9.85 2.94
N SER A 216 2.08 10.79 3.76
CA SER A 216 2.94 11.57 4.66
C SER A 216 3.65 10.69 5.69
N ILE A 217 2.94 9.74 6.29
CA ILE A 217 3.51 8.82 7.28
C ILE A 217 4.51 7.88 6.60
N SER A 218 4.14 7.30 5.47
CA SER A 218 5.03 6.41 4.69
C SER A 218 6.30 7.14 4.26
N GLY A 219 6.20 8.40 3.83
CA GLY A 219 7.36 9.22 3.45
C GLY A 219 8.33 9.46 4.61
N ALA A 220 7.82 9.68 5.82
CA ALA A 220 8.65 9.81 7.02
C ALA A 220 9.38 8.49 7.36
N ILE A 221 8.69 7.35 7.23
CA ILE A 221 9.27 6.03 7.43
C ILE A 221 10.38 5.77 6.41
N CYS A 222 10.12 5.96 5.11
CA CYS A 222 11.12 5.78 4.05
C CYS A 222 12.36 6.67 4.26
N SER A 223 12.17 7.93 4.68
CA SER A 223 13.29 8.83 4.99
C SER A 223 14.15 8.29 6.14
N GLY A 224 13.53 7.73 7.17
CA GLY A 224 14.24 7.13 8.30
C GLY A 224 14.99 5.84 7.93
N VAL A 225 14.41 5.02 7.05
CA VAL A 225 15.07 3.81 6.52
C VAL A 225 16.32 4.22 5.74
N LEU A 226 16.21 5.17 4.81
CA LEU A 226 17.34 5.65 4.02
C LEU A 226 18.50 6.17 4.89
N VAL A 227 18.20 6.93 5.95
CA VAL A 227 19.22 7.41 6.90
C VAL A 227 19.90 6.24 7.61
N THR A 228 19.14 5.23 8.00
CA THR A 228 19.65 4.04 8.68
C THR A 228 20.55 3.21 7.75
N GLU A 229 20.17 3.08 6.48
CA GLU A 229 20.95 2.39 5.44
C GLU A 229 22.28 3.09 5.16
N VAL A 230 22.26 4.42 4.99
CA VAL A 230 23.49 5.22 4.80
C VAL A 230 24.42 5.09 6.02
N PHE A 231 23.86 5.13 7.23
CA PHE A 231 24.64 4.91 8.44
C PHE A 231 25.24 3.50 8.48
N ALA A 232 24.47 2.47 8.14
CA ALA A 232 24.97 1.09 8.07
C ALA A 232 26.10 0.95 7.04
N MET A 233 25.97 1.55 5.86
CA MET A 233 27.04 1.60 4.85
C MET A 233 28.30 2.29 5.37
N PHE A 234 28.16 3.43 6.05
CA PHE A 234 29.28 4.12 6.67
C PHE A 234 30.00 3.24 7.69
N THR A 235 29.25 2.56 8.59
CA THR A 235 29.85 1.65 9.57
C THR A 235 30.54 0.44 8.91
N ALA A 236 29.98 -0.11 7.84
CA ALA A 236 30.57 -1.19 7.07
C ALA A 236 31.90 -0.76 6.42
N ILE A 237 31.96 0.44 5.83
CA ILE A 237 33.20 0.99 5.28
C ILE A 237 34.25 1.19 6.38
N CYS A 238 33.86 1.78 7.52
CA CYS A 238 34.78 1.99 8.64
C CYS A 238 35.36 0.65 9.13
N LEU A 239 34.54 -0.38 9.29
CA LEU A 239 35.00 -1.71 9.70
C LEU A 239 35.89 -2.36 8.62
N TYR A 240 35.57 -2.19 7.33
CA TYR A 240 36.38 -2.72 6.24
C TYR A 240 37.82 -2.23 6.27
N TYR A 241 38.04 -0.92 6.49
CA TYR A 241 39.37 -0.32 6.55
C TYR A 241 40.13 -0.62 7.85
N ASN A 242 39.43 -0.96 8.93
CA ASN A 242 40.04 -1.22 10.25
C ASN A 242 40.21 -2.71 10.56
N PHE A 243 39.69 -3.60 9.71
CA PHE A 243 40.03 -5.02 9.77
C PHE A 243 41.35 -5.24 9.04
N ASP A 244 42.30 -5.89 9.72
CA ASP A 244 43.56 -6.34 9.12
C ASP A 244 43.29 -7.50 8.16
#